data_AF-A0A6I2W1D6-F1
#
_entry.id   AF-A0A6I2W1D6-F1
#
_cell.length_a   1.000
_cell.length_b   1.000
_cell.length_c   1.000
_cell.angle_alpha   90.00
_cell.angle_beta   90.00
_cell.angle_gamma   90.00
#
_symmetry.space_group_name_H-M   'P 1'
#
loop_
_entity.id
_entity.type
_entity.pdbx_description
1 polymer ?
#
loop_
_entity_poly.entity_id
_entity_poly.type
_entity_poly.pdbx_seq_one_letter_code
_entity_poly.pdbx_strand_id
1 'polypeptide(L)'
;MKKAFLTLIATFFLFGSLPAASADTTVIYLKSKPHQLFDGTFRNDELAADLLSMGRLGTPLEQKRKGSRTWIIDAQLLDEVADMADGYKLVNKESAAGELAAKEWLTRLLLATSGDRVIALPYGNPDIDLAKRSAPSELRLYYAYGAERVSFHLNRSVAVESDSGWSTGKSRLSPVLRKKYKQNRQALTALSTIVSADEVRAQRAKLAILLSPSLNKKDREFFSYDATDGVENTLSKLRVTSGKYQITSQSGKVPVTVINGFSVPVKINIQVTPLNSRVQVSDISALTIPANARTQLALPFTVIAPGATTILAQITNTDGEFVGASARLTLNITIFDSRVTWFTVGAAILLFVAAITQTIRRIRKGRHENK
;
A
#
# COMPACT_ATOMS: atom_id res chain seq x y z
N MET A 1 49.65 -83.87 -36.86
CA MET A 1 50.25 -83.57 -35.53
C MET A 1 49.83 -82.15 -35.14
N LYS A 2 48.80 -82.03 -34.30
CA LYS A 2 48.80 -81.37 -32.98
C LYS A 2 48.92 -79.83 -32.95
N LYS A 3 47.76 -79.20 -32.64
CA LYS A 3 47.54 -78.00 -31.77
C LYS A 3 47.99 -76.64 -32.37
N ALA A 4 47.35 -75.48 -32.18
CA ALA A 4 46.38 -74.93 -31.22
C ALA A 4 45.62 -73.75 -31.91
N PHE A 5 44.30 -73.59 -31.77
CA PHE A 5 43.53 -72.87 -30.73
C PHE A 5 43.60 -71.32 -30.75
N LEU A 6 42.48 -70.72 -31.14
CA LEU A 6 41.86 -69.42 -30.79
C LEU A 6 42.73 -68.22 -30.32
N THR A 7 42.54 -67.10 -31.02
CA THR A 7 42.48 -65.69 -30.52
C THR A 7 42.06 -64.80 -31.71
N LEU A 8 41.31 -63.69 -31.64
CA LEU A 8 40.46 -63.04 -30.64
C LEU A 8 39.67 -61.98 -31.44
N ILE A 9 38.34 -62.03 -31.43
CA ILE A 9 37.48 -60.93 -31.91
C ILE A 9 37.50 -59.84 -30.84
N ALA A 10 38.16 -58.71 -31.10
CA ALA A 10 38.02 -57.49 -30.29
C ALA A 10 38.53 -56.27 -31.07
N THR A 11 37.66 -55.67 -31.89
CA THR A 11 37.92 -54.35 -32.48
C THR A 11 36.61 -53.57 -32.53
N PHE A 12 36.02 -53.31 -31.37
CA PHE A 12 34.87 -52.42 -31.25
C PHE A 12 34.78 -51.79 -29.85
N PHE A 13 35.80 -51.06 -29.40
CA PHE A 13 35.68 -50.12 -28.26
C PHE A 13 36.84 -49.12 -28.28
N LEU A 14 36.78 -48.16 -29.20
CA LEU A 14 37.57 -46.92 -29.15
C LEU A 14 36.66 -45.71 -29.45
N PHE A 15 35.50 -45.66 -28.81
CA PHE A 15 34.90 -44.36 -28.48
C PHE A 15 35.44 -43.98 -27.11
N GLY A 16 36.62 -43.35 -27.13
CA GLY A 16 37.15 -42.66 -25.98
C GLY A 16 36.09 -41.69 -25.47
N SER A 17 35.70 -41.86 -24.22
CA SER A 17 34.93 -40.90 -23.45
C SER A 17 35.64 -39.55 -23.50
N LEU A 18 35.21 -38.67 -24.41
CA LEU A 18 35.55 -37.27 -24.31
C LEU A 18 35.05 -36.82 -22.93
N PRO A 19 35.91 -36.26 -22.06
CA PRO A 19 35.41 -35.61 -20.87
C PRO A 19 34.41 -34.56 -21.32
N ALA A 20 33.17 -34.64 -20.83
CA ALA A 20 32.20 -33.59 -21.05
C ALA A 20 32.87 -32.28 -20.60
N ALA A 21 33.11 -31.38 -21.54
CA ALA A 21 33.58 -30.05 -21.23
C ALA A 21 32.46 -29.38 -20.42
N SER A 22 32.57 -29.40 -19.09
CA SER A 22 31.77 -28.54 -18.23
C SER A 22 32.15 -27.12 -18.60
N ALA A 23 31.31 -26.45 -19.39
CA ALA A 23 31.48 -25.05 -19.67
C ALA A 23 31.44 -24.31 -18.33
N ASP A 24 32.56 -23.69 -17.94
CA ASP A 24 32.64 -22.83 -16.76
C ASP A 24 31.51 -21.80 -16.84
N THR A 25 30.47 -22.01 -16.04
CA THR A 25 29.31 -21.13 -15.99
C THR A 25 29.50 -20.20 -14.81
N THR A 26 29.71 -18.91 -15.10
CA THR A 26 29.87 -17.90 -14.04
C THR A 26 28.49 -17.37 -13.65
N VAL A 27 28.14 -17.46 -12.37
CA VAL A 27 26.89 -16.89 -11.83
C VAL A 27 27.21 -15.59 -11.09
N ILE A 28 26.56 -14.49 -11.50
CA ILE A 28 26.81 -13.15 -10.96
C ILE A 28 25.54 -12.65 -10.29
N TYR A 29 25.64 -12.26 -9.02
CA TYR A 29 24.52 -11.70 -8.27
C TYR A 29 24.61 -10.17 -8.21
N LEU A 30 23.57 -9.49 -8.67
CA LEU A 30 23.39 -8.05 -8.51
C LEU A 30 22.22 -7.81 -7.57
N LYS A 31 22.55 -7.66 -6.29
CA LYS A 31 21.59 -7.34 -5.22
C LYS A 31 22.25 -6.46 -4.17
N SER A 32 21.43 -5.69 -3.47
CA SER A 32 21.88 -4.79 -2.41
C SER A 32 20.91 -4.80 -1.24
N LYS A 33 21.32 -4.19 -0.12
CA LYS A 33 20.32 -3.76 0.87
C LYS A 33 19.52 -2.60 0.26
N PRO A 34 18.27 -2.35 0.69
CA PRO A 34 17.54 -1.16 0.28
C PRO A 34 18.17 0.13 0.82
N HIS A 35 18.10 1.19 0.01
CA HIS A 35 18.53 2.55 0.33
C HIS A 35 17.38 3.56 0.27
N GLN A 36 16.30 3.22 -0.44
CA GLN A 36 15.13 4.07 -0.65
C GLN A 36 13.99 3.72 0.32
N LEU A 37 13.38 4.76 0.88
CA LEU A 37 12.21 4.73 1.75
C LEU A 37 10.93 4.46 0.93
N PHE A 38 9.84 4.09 1.60
CA PHE A 38 8.55 3.81 0.95
C PHE A 38 7.94 5.02 0.23
N ASP A 39 8.33 6.24 0.60
CA ASP A 39 7.93 7.49 -0.05
C ASP A 39 8.76 7.87 -1.29
N GLY A 40 9.83 7.11 -1.59
CA GLY A 40 10.72 7.33 -2.73
C GLY A 40 11.99 8.13 -2.41
N THR A 41 12.13 8.68 -1.20
CA THR A 41 13.36 9.37 -0.78
C THR A 41 14.46 8.37 -0.41
N PHE A 42 15.73 8.79 -0.48
CA PHE A 42 16.88 7.93 -0.15
C PHE A 42 17.38 8.21 1.26
N ARG A 43 17.60 7.14 2.02
CA ARG A 43 18.08 7.22 3.41
C ARG A 43 19.50 7.78 3.50
N ASN A 44 20.35 7.41 2.54
CA ASN A 44 21.75 7.77 2.45
C ASN A 44 22.23 7.65 1.00
N ASP A 45 23.50 8.03 0.78
CA ASP A 45 24.13 7.97 -0.54
C ASP A 45 25.13 6.81 -0.70
N GLU A 46 25.03 5.77 0.14
CA GLU A 46 25.99 4.66 0.14
C GLU A 46 25.98 3.86 -1.17
N LEU A 47 24.82 3.79 -1.83
CA LEU A 47 24.68 3.08 -3.11
C LEU A 47 25.55 3.71 -4.21
N ALA A 48 25.78 5.03 -4.18
CA ALA A 48 26.59 5.71 -5.19
C ALA A 48 28.01 5.12 -5.30
N ALA A 49 28.65 4.86 -4.16
CA ALA A 49 30.00 4.29 -4.11
C ALA A 49 30.03 2.83 -4.63
N ASP A 50 28.97 2.05 -4.38
CA ASP A 50 28.86 0.67 -4.83
C ASP A 50 28.75 0.56 -6.36
N LEU A 51 28.19 1.59 -7.03
CA LEU A 51 27.96 1.62 -8.48
C LEU A 51 29.20 2.02 -9.30
N LEU A 52 30.21 2.63 -8.68
CA LEU A 52 31.47 2.99 -9.35
C LEU A 52 32.16 1.74 -9.93
N SER A 53 33.01 1.88 -10.94
CA SER A 53 33.69 0.74 -11.60
C SER A 53 34.46 -0.17 -10.65
N MET A 54 35.05 0.38 -9.58
CA MET A 54 35.73 -0.39 -8.53
C MET A 54 34.83 -0.72 -7.34
N GLY A 55 33.58 -0.25 -7.35
CA GLY A 55 32.57 -0.53 -6.34
C GLY A 55 32.09 -1.98 -6.41
N ARG A 56 31.40 -2.42 -5.36
CA ARG A 56 30.92 -3.80 -5.22
C ARG A 56 29.98 -4.22 -6.36
N LEU A 57 29.14 -3.30 -6.85
CA LEU A 57 28.18 -3.56 -7.93
C LEU A 57 28.74 -3.21 -9.31
N GLY A 58 29.76 -2.35 -9.41
CA GLY A 58 30.41 -2.05 -10.69
C GLY A 58 31.46 -3.08 -11.10
N THR A 59 32.24 -3.61 -10.16
CA THR A 59 33.34 -4.55 -10.47
C THR A 59 32.91 -5.76 -11.30
N PRO A 60 31.76 -6.42 -11.04
CA PRO A 60 31.31 -7.55 -11.85
C PRO A 60 30.98 -7.19 -13.31
N LEU A 61 30.66 -5.93 -13.60
CA LEU A 61 30.35 -5.45 -14.95
C LEU A 61 31.59 -5.29 -15.82
N GLU A 62 32.77 -5.10 -15.19
CA GLU A 62 34.06 -4.90 -15.87
C GLU A 62 34.76 -6.23 -16.21
N GLN A 63 34.25 -7.35 -15.70
CA GLN A 63 34.89 -8.66 -15.89
C GLN A 63 34.79 -9.14 -17.33
N LYS A 64 35.94 -9.45 -17.93
CA LYS A 64 36.01 -10.08 -19.27
C LYS A 64 35.24 -11.40 -19.26
N ARG A 65 34.41 -11.59 -20.29
CA ARG A 65 33.62 -12.82 -20.46
C ARG A 65 34.54 -14.03 -20.61
N LYS A 66 34.43 -14.97 -19.66
CA LYS A 66 35.04 -16.30 -19.71
C LYS A 66 33.91 -17.32 -19.66
N GLY A 67 33.54 -17.88 -20.80
CA GLY A 67 32.44 -18.84 -20.90
C GLY A 67 31.03 -18.23 -20.82
N SER A 68 30.08 -19.06 -20.38
CA SER A 68 28.67 -18.68 -20.22
C SER A 68 28.46 -17.95 -18.89
N ARG A 69 27.68 -16.87 -18.91
CA ARG A 69 27.34 -16.12 -17.69
C ARG A 69 25.84 -16.12 -17.45
N THR A 70 25.47 -16.25 -16.18
CA THR A 70 24.09 -16.08 -15.73
C THR A 70 24.05 -14.95 -14.69
N TRP A 71 23.21 -13.95 -14.95
CA TRP A 71 23.01 -12.80 -14.07
C TRP A 71 21.76 -13.01 -13.23
N ILE A 72 21.91 -12.94 -11.92
CA ILE A 72 20.82 -13.01 -10.95
C ILE A 72 20.60 -11.61 -10.40
N ILE A 73 19.50 -10.96 -10.78
CA ILE A 73 19.31 -9.52 -10.56
C ILE A 73 18.10 -9.26 -9.68
N ASP A 74 18.28 -8.45 -8.63
CA ASP A 74 17.18 -7.91 -7.84
C ASP A 74 16.58 -6.68 -8.52
N ALA A 75 15.29 -6.76 -8.84
CA ALA A 75 14.53 -5.64 -9.39
C ALA A 75 14.53 -4.39 -8.50
N GLN A 76 14.53 -4.57 -7.17
CA GLN A 76 14.51 -3.46 -6.24
C GLN A 76 15.80 -2.63 -6.35
N LEU A 77 16.95 -3.28 -6.59
CA LEU A 77 18.19 -2.57 -6.88
C LEU A 77 18.08 -1.77 -8.17
N LEU A 78 17.51 -2.34 -9.24
CA LEU A 78 17.38 -1.63 -10.51
C LEU A 78 16.43 -0.42 -10.40
N ASP A 79 15.32 -0.55 -9.68
CA ASP A 79 14.43 0.57 -9.39
C ASP A 79 15.16 1.69 -8.64
N GLU A 80 15.94 1.37 -7.60
CA GLU A 80 16.74 2.38 -6.88
C GLU A 80 17.79 3.06 -7.78
N VAL A 81 18.50 2.29 -8.61
CA VAL A 81 19.51 2.88 -9.49
C VAL A 81 18.87 3.74 -10.59
N ALA A 82 17.70 3.34 -11.11
CA ALA A 82 16.96 4.15 -12.06
C ALA A 82 16.48 5.46 -11.44
N ASP A 83 15.89 5.41 -10.23
CA ASP A 83 15.48 6.61 -9.50
C ASP A 83 16.69 7.51 -9.17
N MET A 84 17.86 6.93 -8.88
CA MET A 84 19.10 7.69 -8.72
C MET A 84 19.53 8.37 -10.02
N ALA A 85 19.40 7.69 -11.16
CA ALA A 85 19.76 8.22 -12.47
C ALA A 85 18.81 9.33 -12.94
N ASP A 86 17.54 9.32 -12.53
CA ASP A 86 16.56 10.36 -12.85
C ASP A 86 16.71 11.61 -11.95
N GLY A 87 17.52 11.50 -10.89
CA GLY A 87 17.71 12.52 -9.87
C GLY A 87 16.88 12.22 -8.62
N TYR A 88 17.54 12.19 -7.46
CA TYR A 88 16.96 11.72 -6.21
C TYR A 88 17.24 12.66 -5.05
N LYS A 89 16.49 12.49 -3.97
CA LYS A 89 16.59 13.32 -2.76
C LYS A 89 16.94 12.45 -1.57
N LEU A 90 17.91 12.93 -0.79
CA LEU A 90 18.24 12.33 0.49
C LEU A 90 17.28 12.83 1.58
N VAL A 91 16.96 11.97 2.55
CA VAL A 91 16.12 12.30 3.71
C VAL A 91 16.70 13.47 4.52
N ASN A 92 18.03 13.55 4.61
CA ASN A 92 18.74 14.64 5.29
C ASN A 92 18.78 15.96 4.48
N LYS A 93 18.25 15.97 3.25
CA LYS A 93 18.19 17.11 2.32
C LYS A 93 19.55 17.62 1.85
N GLU A 94 20.61 16.84 2.04
CA GLU A 94 21.91 17.12 1.43
C GLU A 94 21.87 16.86 -0.09
N SER A 95 22.89 17.37 -0.79
CA SER A 95 23.03 17.16 -2.23
C SER A 95 23.41 15.71 -2.52
N ALA A 96 22.62 15.06 -3.36
CA ALA A 96 22.89 13.73 -3.89
C ALA A 96 24.01 13.77 -4.95
N ALA A 97 24.97 12.83 -4.90
CA ALA A 97 26.12 12.81 -5.80
C ALA A 97 26.14 11.62 -6.78
N GLY A 98 25.22 10.67 -6.63
CA GLY A 98 25.21 9.39 -7.33
C GLY A 98 24.53 9.36 -8.70
N GLU A 99 23.94 10.47 -9.17
CA GLU A 99 23.18 10.50 -10.44
C GLU A 99 24.02 10.04 -11.63
N LEU A 100 25.23 10.60 -11.79
CA LEU A 100 26.13 10.22 -12.88
C LEU A 100 26.59 8.76 -12.75
N ALA A 101 26.97 8.33 -11.53
CA ALA A 101 27.39 6.96 -11.27
C ALA A 101 26.28 5.94 -11.62
N ALA A 102 25.02 6.28 -11.33
CA ALA A 102 23.87 5.46 -11.67
C ALA A 102 23.63 5.35 -13.18
N LYS A 103 23.68 6.48 -13.92
CA LYS A 103 23.57 6.49 -15.39
C LYS A 103 24.64 5.63 -16.07
N GLU A 104 25.89 5.79 -15.63
CA GLU A 104 27.01 5.00 -16.15
C GLU A 104 26.90 3.52 -15.80
N TRP A 105 26.43 3.20 -14.59
CA TRP A 105 26.24 1.81 -14.17
C TRP A 105 25.13 1.10 -14.97
N LEU A 106 23.98 1.75 -15.19
CA LEU A 106 22.90 1.18 -16.02
C LEU A 106 23.35 0.92 -17.45
N THR A 107 24.10 1.85 -18.04
CA THR A 107 24.66 1.68 -19.38
C THR A 107 25.60 0.47 -19.44
N ARG A 108 26.50 0.33 -18.46
CA ARG A 108 27.40 -0.82 -18.36
C ARG A 108 26.65 -2.13 -18.11
N LEU A 109 25.57 -2.11 -17.33
CA LEU A 109 24.74 -3.29 -17.07
C LEU A 109 24.09 -3.79 -18.37
N LEU A 110 23.50 -2.90 -19.16
CA LEU A 110 22.88 -3.25 -20.44
C LEU A 110 23.89 -3.92 -21.38
N LEU A 111 25.10 -3.37 -21.47
CA LEU A 111 26.18 -3.95 -22.28
C LEU A 111 26.65 -5.30 -21.72
N ALA A 112 26.89 -5.40 -20.42
CA ALA A 112 27.44 -6.58 -19.78
C ALA A 112 26.46 -7.77 -19.78
N THR A 113 25.15 -7.53 -19.75
CA THR A 113 24.11 -8.56 -19.74
C THR A 113 23.62 -8.95 -21.14
N SER A 114 24.07 -8.25 -22.19
CA SER A 114 23.67 -8.50 -23.57
C SER A 114 24.08 -9.91 -24.02
N GLY A 115 23.09 -10.69 -24.49
CA GLY A 115 23.28 -12.07 -24.91
C GLY A 115 23.54 -13.10 -23.79
N ASP A 116 23.59 -12.66 -22.53
CA ASP A 116 23.74 -13.55 -21.37
C ASP A 116 22.36 -13.93 -20.78
N ARG A 117 22.30 -15.05 -20.05
CA ARG A 117 21.10 -15.46 -19.33
C ARG A 117 20.88 -14.52 -18.15
N VAL A 118 19.66 -14.04 -17.98
CA VAL A 118 19.26 -13.18 -16.85
C VAL A 118 18.10 -13.85 -16.14
N ILE A 119 18.17 -13.89 -14.82
CA ILE A 119 17.13 -14.38 -13.93
C ILE A 119 16.81 -13.28 -12.94
N ALA A 120 15.54 -12.90 -12.88
CA ALA A 120 15.06 -11.94 -11.89
C ALA A 120 14.81 -12.62 -10.55
N LEU A 121 15.30 -12.00 -9.47
CA LEU A 121 14.88 -12.35 -8.12
C LEU A 121 13.46 -11.81 -7.86
N PRO A 122 12.70 -12.42 -6.92
CA PRO A 122 11.51 -11.76 -6.40
C PRO A 122 11.90 -10.42 -5.79
N TYR A 123 11.09 -9.40 -6.03
CA TYR A 123 11.38 -8.00 -5.69
C TYR A 123 11.88 -7.85 -4.25
N GLY A 124 13.07 -7.25 -4.05
CA GLY A 124 13.66 -7.03 -2.72
C GLY A 124 14.29 -8.28 -2.06
N ASN A 125 14.41 -9.38 -2.81
CA ASN A 125 15.02 -10.64 -2.40
C ASN A 125 14.51 -11.15 -1.03
N PRO A 126 13.19 -11.39 -0.86
CA PRO A 126 12.62 -11.86 0.41
C PRO A 126 13.11 -13.28 0.77
N ASP A 127 13.17 -13.60 2.06
CA ASP A 127 13.26 -14.98 2.54
C ASP A 127 12.02 -15.77 2.07
N ILE A 128 12.24 -16.69 1.14
CA ILE A 128 11.18 -17.45 0.45
C ILE A 128 10.38 -18.31 1.44
N ASP A 129 11.01 -18.93 2.43
CA ASP A 129 10.29 -19.79 3.38
C ASP A 129 9.44 -18.96 4.34
N LEU A 130 9.93 -17.78 4.71
CA LEU A 130 9.14 -16.83 5.51
C LEU A 130 8.00 -16.25 4.67
N ALA A 131 8.24 -15.87 3.42
CA ALA A 131 7.23 -15.35 2.51
C ALA A 131 6.13 -16.38 2.22
N LYS A 132 6.48 -17.64 1.95
CA LYS A 132 5.52 -18.74 1.74
C LYS A 132 4.59 -18.93 2.94
N ARG A 133 5.14 -18.92 4.17
CA ARG A 133 4.35 -19.11 5.40
C ARG A 133 3.53 -17.90 5.80
N SER A 134 4.04 -16.70 5.53
CA SER A 134 3.38 -15.46 5.95
C SER A 134 2.40 -14.92 4.90
N ALA A 135 2.72 -15.04 3.61
CA ALA A 135 2.05 -14.37 2.49
C ALA A 135 2.19 -15.13 1.15
N PRO A 136 1.59 -16.32 1.01
CA PRO A 136 1.76 -17.15 -0.20
C PRO A 136 1.26 -16.47 -1.48
N SER A 137 0.15 -15.72 -1.41
CA SER A 137 -0.38 -14.96 -2.56
C SER A 137 0.52 -13.79 -2.97
N GLU A 138 1.12 -13.10 -2.00
CA GLU A 138 2.06 -12.00 -2.25
C GLU A 138 3.39 -12.49 -2.82
N LEU A 139 3.84 -13.70 -2.44
CA LEU A 139 5.08 -14.23 -3.01
C LEU A 139 5.01 -14.33 -4.54
N ARG A 140 3.86 -14.76 -5.07
CA ARG A 140 3.64 -14.77 -6.52
C ARG A 140 3.70 -13.36 -7.12
N LEU A 141 3.14 -12.36 -6.43
CA LEU A 141 3.25 -10.96 -6.82
C LEU A 141 4.72 -10.51 -6.85
N TYR A 142 5.52 -10.87 -5.84
CA TYR A 142 6.93 -10.47 -5.76
C TYR A 142 7.77 -11.02 -6.91
N TYR A 143 7.54 -12.28 -7.31
CA TYR A 143 8.17 -12.87 -8.49
C TYR A 143 7.72 -12.20 -9.79
N ALA A 144 6.42 -12.02 -9.97
CA ALA A 144 5.88 -11.41 -11.19
C ALA A 144 6.36 -9.96 -11.35
N TYR A 145 6.26 -9.16 -10.29
CA TYR A 145 6.72 -7.77 -10.28
C TYR A 145 8.24 -7.68 -10.46
N GLY A 146 9.02 -8.56 -9.80
CA GLY A 146 10.47 -8.60 -9.97
C GLY A 146 10.89 -8.86 -11.43
N ALA A 147 10.33 -9.88 -12.08
CA ALA A 147 10.63 -10.17 -13.48
C ALA A 147 10.19 -9.05 -14.43
N GLU A 148 9.04 -8.42 -14.18
CA GLU A 148 8.54 -7.28 -14.93
C GLU A 148 9.50 -6.09 -14.85
N ARG A 149 9.96 -5.72 -13.64
CA ARG A 149 10.89 -4.61 -13.44
C ARG A 149 12.27 -4.87 -14.03
N VAL A 150 12.81 -6.09 -13.88
CA VAL A 150 14.07 -6.45 -14.57
C VAL A 150 13.91 -6.39 -16.09
N SER A 151 12.78 -6.87 -16.61
CA SER A 151 12.50 -6.80 -18.06
C SER A 151 12.42 -5.37 -18.56
N PHE A 152 11.75 -4.49 -17.80
CA PHE A 152 11.63 -3.07 -18.07
C PHE A 152 13.02 -2.40 -18.15
N HIS A 153 13.84 -2.56 -17.12
CA HIS A 153 15.15 -1.90 -17.04
C HIS A 153 16.18 -2.44 -18.03
N LEU A 154 16.09 -3.72 -18.40
CA LEU A 154 17.00 -4.32 -19.38
C LEU A 154 16.49 -4.22 -20.82
N ASN A 155 15.29 -3.68 -21.04
CA ASN A 155 14.62 -3.62 -22.33
C ASN A 155 14.59 -4.99 -23.07
N ARG A 156 14.33 -6.07 -22.32
CA ARG A 156 14.24 -7.45 -22.85
C ARG A 156 13.32 -8.31 -22.01
N SER A 157 12.73 -9.34 -22.60
CA SER A 157 11.91 -10.29 -21.85
C SER A 157 12.76 -11.12 -20.88
N VAL A 158 12.35 -11.17 -19.62
CA VAL A 158 12.89 -12.07 -18.60
C VAL A 158 11.74 -12.91 -18.05
N ALA A 159 11.87 -14.23 -18.14
CA ALA A 159 10.84 -15.15 -17.66
C ALA A 159 10.73 -15.12 -16.14
N VAL A 160 9.52 -15.35 -15.63
CA VAL A 160 9.28 -15.56 -14.21
C VAL A 160 9.75 -16.95 -13.82
N GLU A 161 10.83 -17.04 -13.05
CA GLU A 161 11.37 -18.31 -12.53
C GLU A 161 11.09 -18.45 -11.03
N SER A 162 9.86 -18.86 -10.70
CA SER A 162 9.46 -19.16 -9.32
C SER A 162 10.15 -20.42 -8.80
N ASP A 163 10.53 -20.42 -7.52
CA ASP A 163 11.08 -21.59 -6.81
C ASP A 163 12.37 -22.18 -7.41
N SER A 164 13.09 -21.34 -8.16
CA SER A 164 14.37 -21.65 -8.81
C SER A 164 15.56 -21.80 -7.85
N GLY A 165 15.37 -21.49 -6.56
CA GLY A 165 16.42 -21.56 -5.54
C GLY A 165 17.44 -20.42 -5.56
N TRP A 166 17.31 -19.45 -6.48
CA TRP A 166 18.24 -18.32 -6.60
C TRP A 166 18.09 -17.27 -5.49
N SER A 167 16.89 -17.11 -4.94
CA SER A 167 16.69 -16.30 -3.73
C SER A 167 17.08 -17.11 -2.50
N THR A 168 18.16 -16.69 -1.86
CA THR A 168 18.77 -17.40 -0.73
C THR A 168 18.92 -16.51 0.49
N GLY A 169 18.92 -17.14 1.67
CA GLY A 169 19.11 -16.49 2.96
C GLY A 169 17.92 -16.64 3.91
N LYS A 170 18.15 -16.31 5.19
CA LYS A 170 17.12 -16.37 6.24
C LYS A 170 16.89 -15.00 6.85
N SER A 171 15.63 -14.57 6.83
CA SER A 171 15.21 -13.34 7.47
C SER A 171 15.18 -13.52 8.98
N ARG A 172 15.71 -12.51 9.69
CA ARG A 172 15.66 -12.43 11.15
C ARG A 172 14.57 -11.45 11.62
N LEU A 173 13.47 -11.35 10.87
CA LEU A 173 12.34 -10.48 11.20
C LEU A 173 11.66 -10.95 12.50
N SER A 174 11.61 -10.07 13.50
CA SER A 174 11.08 -10.40 14.83
C SER A 174 9.58 -10.66 14.77
N PRO A 175 8.98 -11.37 15.76
CA PRO A 175 7.52 -11.53 15.84
C PRO A 175 6.74 -10.21 15.80
N VAL A 176 7.25 -9.16 16.46
CA VAL A 176 6.64 -7.83 16.48
C VAL A 176 6.61 -7.20 15.08
N LEU A 177 7.75 -7.23 14.37
CA LEU A 177 7.84 -6.69 13.02
C LEU A 177 7.06 -7.54 12.00
N ARG A 178 6.96 -8.86 12.20
CA ARG A 178 6.09 -9.74 11.41
C ARG A 178 4.61 -9.36 11.54
N LYS A 179 4.16 -8.92 12.73
CA LYS A 179 2.81 -8.40 12.92
C LYS A 179 2.58 -7.12 12.11
N LYS A 180 3.54 -6.18 12.13
CA LYS A 180 3.49 -4.95 11.32
C LYS A 180 3.44 -5.25 9.83
N TYR A 181 4.33 -6.12 9.34
CA TYR A 181 4.30 -6.59 7.94
C TYR A 181 2.93 -7.17 7.57
N LYS A 182 2.35 -8.04 8.42
CA LYS A 182 1.02 -8.62 8.17
C LYS A 182 -0.05 -7.54 8.06
N GLN A 183 -0.06 -6.54 8.96
CA GLN A 183 -1.03 -5.44 8.97
C GLN A 183 -0.90 -4.57 7.71
N ASN A 184 0.31 -4.12 7.41
CA ASN A 184 0.59 -3.31 6.21
C ASN A 184 0.17 -4.03 4.94
N ARG A 185 0.53 -5.32 4.82
CA ARG A 185 0.12 -6.16 3.70
C ARG A 185 -1.40 -6.26 3.59
N GLN A 186 -2.09 -6.62 4.67
CA GLN A 186 -3.55 -6.75 4.65
C GLN A 186 -4.23 -5.46 4.21
N ALA A 187 -3.75 -4.31 4.68
CA ALA A 187 -4.30 -3.02 4.31
C ALA A 187 -4.11 -2.71 2.81
N LEU A 188 -2.93 -2.99 2.24
CA LEU A 188 -2.71 -2.82 0.80
C LEU A 188 -3.45 -3.87 -0.05
N THR A 189 -3.59 -5.11 0.43
CA THR A 189 -4.40 -6.13 -0.25
C THR A 189 -5.85 -5.66 -0.33
N ALA A 190 -6.43 -5.21 0.78
CA ALA A 190 -7.79 -4.68 0.84
C ALA A 190 -7.95 -3.47 -0.09
N LEU A 191 -7.00 -2.52 -0.07
CA LEU A 191 -6.99 -1.38 -1.00
C LEU A 191 -6.94 -1.82 -2.47
N SER A 192 -6.14 -2.82 -2.81
CA SER A 192 -6.01 -3.32 -4.18
C SER A 192 -7.25 -4.02 -4.73
N THR A 193 -8.22 -4.38 -3.86
CA THR A 193 -9.53 -4.87 -4.31
C THR A 193 -10.40 -3.76 -4.93
N ILE A 194 -10.11 -2.50 -4.57
CA ILE A 194 -10.86 -1.32 -5.00
C ILE A 194 -10.07 -0.49 -6.03
N VAL A 195 -8.75 -0.42 -5.85
CA VAL A 195 -7.86 0.46 -6.61
C VAL A 195 -6.92 -0.34 -7.50
N SER A 196 -7.19 -0.32 -8.80
CA SER A 196 -6.33 -0.92 -9.83
C SER A 196 -5.31 0.09 -10.36
N ALA A 197 -4.39 0.53 -9.51
CA ALA A 197 -3.31 1.47 -9.86
C ALA A 197 -1.93 0.83 -9.69
N ASP A 198 -1.00 1.14 -10.61
CA ASP A 198 0.38 0.61 -10.58
C ASP A 198 1.11 0.97 -9.29
N GLU A 199 0.87 2.16 -8.74
CA GLU A 199 1.46 2.57 -7.47
C GLU A 199 1.04 1.67 -6.29
N VAL A 200 -0.20 1.16 -6.27
CA VAL A 200 -0.65 0.23 -5.22
C VAL A 200 0.04 -1.12 -5.38
N ARG A 201 0.19 -1.59 -6.63
CA ARG A 201 0.93 -2.82 -6.94
C ARG A 201 2.41 -2.70 -6.54
N ALA A 202 3.04 -1.57 -6.85
CA ALA A 202 4.42 -1.27 -6.48
C ALA A 202 4.62 -1.25 -4.96
N GLN A 203 3.74 -0.57 -4.22
CA GLN A 203 3.79 -0.52 -2.76
C GLN A 203 3.61 -1.91 -2.13
N ARG A 204 2.73 -2.75 -2.70
CA ARG A 204 2.59 -4.16 -2.27
C ARG A 204 3.89 -4.94 -2.49
N ALA A 205 4.51 -4.83 -3.67
CA ALA A 205 5.78 -5.49 -3.96
C ALA A 205 6.91 -5.00 -3.04
N LYS A 206 6.95 -3.70 -2.72
CA LYS A 206 7.95 -3.08 -1.83
C LYS A 206 7.96 -3.67 -0.41
N LEU A 207 6.82 -4.18 0.08
CA LEU A 207 6.76 -4.90 1.37
C LEU A 207 7.65 -6.16 1.43
N ALA A 208 8.01 -6.74 0.29
CA ALA A 208 8.93 -7.88 0.23
C ALA A 208 10.33 -7.56 0.79
N ILE A 209 10.76 -6.30 0.70
CA ILE A 209 12.04 -5.82 1.24
C ILE A 209 12.15 -6.13 2.74
N LEU A 210 11.04 -6.04 3.49
CA LEU A 210 11.02 -6.29 4.93
C LEU A 210 11.34 -7.74 5.30
N LEU A 211 11.16 -8.66 4.34
CA LEU A 211 11.48 -10.07 4.48
C LEU A 211 12.91 -10.39 4.02
N SER A 212 13.68 -9.42 3.54
CA SER A 212 15.01 -9.65 2.98
C SER A 212 16.02 -10.10 4.04
N PRO A 213 16.88 -11.09 3.74
CA PRO A 213 17.96 -11.51 4.63
C PRO A 213 19.14 -10.51 4.65
N SER A 214 19.19 -9.55 3.72
CA SER A 214 20.24 -8.52 3.66
C SER A 214 20.13 -7.49 4.78
N LEU A 215 18.95 -7.31 5.36
CA LEU A 215 18.70 -6.32 6.39
C LEU A 215 19.33 -6.75 7.72
N ASN A 216 20.17 -5.90 8.31
CA ASN A 216 20.63 -6.07 9.69
C ASN A 216 19.53 -5.70 10.70
N LYS A 217 19.80 -5.81 12.02
CA LYS A 217 18.79 -5.54 13.06
C LYS A 217 18.23 -4.11 12.98
N LYS A 218 19.10 -3.10 12.84
CA LYS A 218 18.71 -1.68 12.78
C LYS A 218 17.92 -1.38 11.51
N ASP A 219 18.35 -1.93 10.37
CA ASP A 219 17.67 -1.70 9.10
C ASP A 219 16.29 -2.36 9.06
N ARG A 220 16.15 -3.59 9.58
CA ARG A 220 14.83 -4.24 9.68
C ARG A 220 13.85 -3.43 10.50
N GLU A 221 14.31 -2.87 11.61
CA GLU A 221 13.48 -2.02 12.46
C GLU A 221 13.08 -0.76 11.70
N PHE A 222 14.06 -0.01 11.19
CA PHE A 222 13.84 1.22 10.42
C PHE A 222 12.84 1.03 9.27
N PHE A 223 13.11 0.11 8.34
CA PHE A 223 12.25 -0.11 7.18
C PHE A 223 10.88 -0.65 7.54
N SER A 224 10.72 -1.35 8.67
CA SER A 224 9.39 -1.80 9.11
C SER A 224 8.51 -0.65 9.59
N TYR A 225 9.09 0.40 10.17
CA TYR A 225 8.36 1.61 10.57
C TYR A 225 8.11 2.51 9.36
N ASP A 226 9.12 2.75 8.52
CA ASP A 226 8.99 3.47 7.25
C ASP A 226 7.91 2.85 6.35
N ALA A 227 7.84 1.53 6.26
CA ALA A 227 6.78 0.84 5.52
C ALA A 227 5.38 1.10 6.10
N THR A 228 5.24 1.25 7.42
CA THR A 228 3.94 1.61 8.01
C THR A 228 3.54 3.02 7.59
N ASP A 229 4.46 3.98 7.66
CA ASP A 229 4.18 5.37 7.28
C ASP A 229 3.85 5.49 5.78
N GLY A 230 4.61 4.80 4.92
CA GLY A 230 4.36 4.77 3.47
C GLY A 230 3.03 4.12 3.09
N VAL A 231 2.65 3.04 3.78
CA VAL A 231 1.34 2.38 3.58
C VAL A 231 0.21 3.28 4.06
N GLU A 232 0.34 3.94 5.21
CA GLU A 232 -0.64 4.91 5.70
C GLU A 232 -0.82 6.08 4.73
N ASN A 233 0.29 6.61 4.19
CA ASN A 233 0.25 7.65 3.16
C ASN A 233 -0.50 7.19 1.91
N THR A 234 -0.26 5.96 1.46
CA THR A 234 -0.95 5.37 0.30
C THR A 234 -2.45 5.19 0.58
N LEU A 235 -2.81 4.63 1.73
CA LEU A 235 -4.21 4.44 2.14
C LEU A 235 -4.92 5.79 2.27
N SER A 236 -4.24 6.82 2.75
CA SER A 236 -4.83 8.15 2.93
C SER A 236 -5.31 8.76 1.61
N LYS A 237 -4.78 8.35 0.45
CA LYS A 237 -5.23 8.84 -0.86
C LYS A 237 -6.69 8.52 -1.13
N LEU A 238 -7.22 7.41 -0.59
CA LEU A 238 -8.65 7.08 -0.65
C LEU A 238 -9.25 7.13 0.76
N ARG A 239 -10.02 8.17 1.05
CA ARG A 239 -10.57 8.37 2.39
C ARG A 239 -11.90 9.11 2.42
N VAL A 240 -12.66 8.85 3.48
CA VAL A 240 -13.81 9.67 3.87
C VAL A 240 -13.33 10.75 4.83
N THR A 241 -13.83 11.97 4.71
CA THR A 241 -13.48 13.07 5.63
C THR A 241 -14.27 12.99 6.93
N SER A 242 -13.58 13.10 8.07
CA SER A 242 -14.22 13.34 9.37
C SER A 242 -14.87 14.73 9.42
N GLY A 243 -15.90 14.89 10.25
CA GLY A 243 -16.65 16.15 10.33
C GLY A 243 -17.44 16.31 11.63
N LYS A 244 -17.85 17.54 11.95
CA LYS A 244 -18.70 17.88 13.09
C LYS A 244 -19.96 18.59 12.59
N TYR A 245 -21.13 18.14 13.04
CA TYR A 245 -22.43 18.62 12.55
C TYR A 245 -23.36 18.98 13.70
N GLN A 246 -24.07 20.10 13.55
CA GLN A 246 -25.18 20.48 14.42
C GLN A 246 -26.48 20.08 13.73
N ILE A 247 -27.31 19.30 14.42
CA ILE A 247 -28.55 18.73 13.90
C ILE A 247 -29.73 19.31 14.68
N THR A 248 -30.58 20.04 13.99
CA THR A 248 -31.77 20.70 14.57
C THR A 248 -33.09 20.16 14.02
N SER A 249 -33.03 19.28 13.01
CA SER A 249 -34.19 18.65 12.38
C SER A 249 -34.26 17.15 12.71
N GLN A 250 -35.48 16.60 12.69
CA GLN A 250 -35.71 15.17 12.91
C GLN A 250 -35.15 14.29 11.77
N SER A 251 -35.08 14.83 10.56
CA SER A 251 -34.47 14.16 9.41
C SER A 251 -33.72 15.16 8.55
N GLY A 252 -32.78 14.67 7.75
CA GLY A 252 -31.98 15.52 6.87
C GLY A 252 -30.86 14.75 6.20
N LYS A 253 -29.90 15.49 5.65
CA LYS A 253 -28.71 14.93 4.99
C LYS A 253 -27.45 15.55 5.56
N VAL A 254 -26.53 14.73 6.03
CA VAL A 254 -25.18 15.16 6.44
C VAL A 254 -24.28 15.14 5.20
N PRO A 255 -23.62 16.26 4.83
CA PRO A 255 -22.67 16.25 3.74
C PRO A 255 -21.40 15.51 4.17
N VAL A 256 -20.98 14.51 3.41
CA VAL A 256 -19.77 13.72 3.67
C VAL A 256 -18.90 13.75 2.43
N THR A 257 -17.63 14.12 2.55
CA THR A 257 -16.73 14.15 1.39
C THR A 257 -15.91 12.87 1.30
N VAL A 258 -15.86 12.29 0.12
CA VAL A 258 -14.94 11.20 -0.23
C VAL A 258 -13.86 11.75 -1.13
N ILE A 259 -12.61 11.43 -0.81
CA ILE A 259 -11.44 11.86 -1.57
C ILE A 259 -10.84 10.64 -2.24
N ASN A 260 -10.65 10.72 -3.55
CA ASN A 260 -9.84 9.79 -4.33
C ASN A 260 -8.63 10.52 -4.92
N GLY A 261 -7.45 10.28 -4.35
CA GLY A 261 -6.17 10.81 -4.83
C GLY A 261 -5.42 9.88 -5.78
N PHE A 262 -6.05 8.79 -6.23
CA PHE A 262 -5.47 7.90 -7.24
C PHE A 262 -5.77 8.44 -8.65
N SER A 263 -4.90 8.10 -9.60
CA SER A 263 -5.06 8.42 -11.03
C SER A 263 -6.13 7.58 -11.75
N VAL A 264 -6.77 6.65 -11.05
CA VAL A 264 -7.83 5.78 -11.57
C VAL A 264 -9.15 6.02 -10.81
N PRO A 265 -10.31 5.92 -11.47
CA PRO A 265 -11.59 5.93 -10.80
C PRO A 265 -11.75 4.67 -9.93
N VAL A 266 -12.48 4.80 -8.81
CA VAL A 266 -12.67 3.70 -7.86
C VAL A 266 -14.16 3.44 -7.61
N LYS A 267 -14.54 2.17 -7.43
CA LYS A 267 -15.90 1.77 -7.06
C LYS A 267 -15.92 1.32 -5.61
N ILE A 268 -16.74 1.97 -4.79
CA ILE A 268 -16.77 1.76 -3.35
C ILE A 268 -18.18 1.66 -2.80
N ASN A 269 -18.27 1.10 -1.60
CA ASN A 269 -19.39 1.22 -0.69
C ASN A 269 -18.93 2.04 0.53
N ILE A 270 -19.89 2.65 1.24
CA ILE A 270 -19.65 3.31 2.53
C ILE A 270 -20.59 2.67 3.53
N GLN A 271 -19.99 1.93 4.46
CA GLN A 271 -20.67 1.39 5.62
C GLN A 271 -20.64 2.40 6.76
N VAL A 272 -21.77 2.56 7.43
CA VAL A 272 -21.98 3.60 8.42
C VAL A 272 -22.48 2.98 9.73
N THR A 273 -21.69 3.13 10.79
CA THR A 273 -21.97 2.54 12.10
C THR A 273 -22.12 3.63 13.17
N PRO A 274 -23.36 3.93 13.62
CA PRO A 274 -23.59 4.78 14.78
C PRO A 274 -23.02 4.16 16.06
N LEU A 275 -22.37 4.98 16.91
CA LEU A 275 -21.88 4.51 18.22
C LEU A 275 -23.00 4.39 19.26
N ASN A 276 -24.21 4.90 18.97
CA ASN A 276 -25.40 4.73 19.79
C ASN A 276 -26.67 4.86 18.93
N SER A 277 -27.82 4.54 19.52
CA SER A 277 -29.14 4.55 18.87
C SER A 277 -29.80 5.92 18.77
N ARG A 278 -29.08 7.04 18.98
CA ARG A 278 -29.68 8.39 18.88
C ARG A 278 -29.98 8.81 17.45
N VAL A 279 -29.30 8.20 16.48
CA VAL A 279 -29.47 8.48 15.05
C VAL A 279 -29.48 7.17 14.28
N GLN A 280 -30.40 7.08 13.33
CA GLN A 280 -30.40 6.07 12.28
C GLN A 280 -29.84 6.69 10.99
N VAL A 281 -28.93 5.98 10.35
CA VAL A 281 -28.30 6.32 9.07
C VAL A 281 -28.23 5.08 8.22
N SER A 282 -28.19 5.27 6.90
CA SER A 282 -28.14 4.18 5.94
C SER A 282 -26.78 4.14 5.24
N ASP A 283 -26.32 2.93 4.94
CA ASP A 283 -25.15 2.71 4.10
C ASP A 283 -25.37 3.27 2.69
N ILE A 284 -24.27 3.57 2.00
CA ILE A 284 -24.31 4.03 0.61
C ILE A 284 -23.53 3.02 -0.25
N SER A 285 -24.16 2.49 -1.30
CA SER A 285 -23.57 1.45 -2.13
C SER A 285 -23.34 1.90 -3.57
N ALA A 286 -22.45 1.18 -4.26
CA ALA A 286 -22.17 1.31 -5.70
C ALA A 286 -21.73 2.72 -6.13
N LEU A 287 -20.92 3.39 -5.30
CA LEU A 287 -20.40 4.72 -5.58
C LEU A 287 -19.18 4.63 -6.50
N THR A 288 -19.20 5.38 -7.60
CA THR A 288 -18.02 5.58 -8.44
C THR A 288 -17.42 6.94 -8.13
N ILE A 289 -16.18 6.95 -7.62
CA ILE A 289 -15.44 8.19 -7.31
C ILE A 289 -14.41 8.39 -8.42
N PRO A 290 -14.47 9.50 -9.19
CA PRO A 290 -13.52 9.76 -10.26
C PRO A 290 -12.07 9.84 -9.78
N ALA A 291 -11.12 9.65 -10.70
CA ALA A 291 -9.69 9.83 -10.44
C ALA A 291 -9.40 11.27 -9.97
N ASN A 292 -8.49 11.44 -9.02
CA ASN A 292 -8.03 12.73 -8.50
C ASN A 292 -9.18 13.69 -8.10
N ALA A 293 -10.29 13.16 -7.59
CA ALA A 293 -11.50 13.92 -7.32
C ALA A 293 -11.92 13.91 -5.86
N ARG A 294 -12.70 14.93 -5.48
CA ARG A 294 -13.42 15.00 -4.20
C ARG A 294 -14.90 14.97 -4.52
N THR A 295 -15.61 13.98 -3.98
CA THR A 295 -17.05 13.78 -4.21
C THR A 295 -17.80 14.05 -2.91
N GLN A 296 -18.74 14.99 -2.94
CA GLN A 296 -19.62 15.27 -1.82
C GLN A 296 -20.85 14.35 -1.90
N LEU A 297 -21.04 13.55 -0.86
CA LEU A 297 -22.16 12.65 -0.68
C LEU A 297 -23.11 13.21 0.36
N ALA A 298 -24.38 12.87 0.24
CA ALA A 298 -25.41 13.31 1.16
C ALA A 298 -25.93 12.09 1.94
N LEU A 299 -25.44 11.92 3.18
CA LEU A 299 -25.80 10.80 4.04
C LEU A 299 -27.14 11.09 4.73
N PRO A 300 -28.24 10.40 4.38
CA PRO A 300 -29.53 10.62 5.03
C PRO A 300 -29.47 10.16 6.49
N PHE A 301 -30.08 10.94 7.37
CA PHE A 301 -30.22 10.59 8.79
C PHE A 301 -31.65 10.80 9.29
N THR A 302 -32.00 10.01 10.29
CA THR A 302 -33.21 10.17 11.11
C THR A 302 -32.80 10.20 12.57
N VAL A 303 -33.26 11.21 13.30
CA VAL A 303 -32.97 11.36 14.72
C VAL A 303 -34.01 10.63 15.55
N ILE A 304 -33.52 9.88 16.53
CA ILE A 304 -34.31 9.13 17.51
C ILE A 304 -34.32 9.87 18.86
N ALA A 305 -33.18 10.46 19.27
CA ALA A 305 -33.09 11.19 20.54
C ALA A 305 -32.07 12.36 20.49
N PRO A 306 -32.31 13.47 21.24
CA PRO A 306 -31.34 14.56 21.38
C PRO A 306 -30.02 14.15 22.04
N GLY A 307 -28.98 14.97 21.90
CA GLY A 307 -27.66 14.79 22.52
C GLY A 307 -26.53 14.52 21.53
N ALA A 308 -25.32 14.32 22.05
CA ALA A 308 -24.14 14.06 21.23
C ALA A 308 -24.04 12.58 20.82
N THR A 309 -23.65 12.34 19.57
CA THR A 309 -23.31 11.01 19.05
C THR A 309 -22.18 11.10 18.03
N THR A 310 -21.57 9.95 17.71
CA THR A 310 -20.60 9.83 16.63
C THR A 310 -21.00 8.68 15.74
N ILE A 311 -20.84 8.88 14.44
CA ILE A 311 -21.06 7.90 13.41
C ILE A 311 -19.71 7.59 12.77
N LEU A 312 -19.37 6.32 12.67
CA LEU A 312 -18.19 5.85 11.95
C LEU A 312 -18.59 5.57 10.50
N ALA A 313 -17.98 6.27 9.55
CA ALA A 313 -18.14 6.01 8.12
C ALA A 313 -16.86 5.34 7.60
N GLN A 314 -16.98 4.15 7.05
CA GLN A 314 -15.83 3.38 6.56
C GLN A 314 -16.07 2.90 5.13
N ILE A 315 -15.02 2.98 4.30
CA ILE A 315 -15.06 2.48 2.94
C ILE A 315 -15.04 0.95 2.99
N THR A 316 -15.89 0.32 2.18
CA THR A 316 -15.89 -1.11 1.94
C THR A 316 -15.80 -1.40 0.45
N ASN A 317 -15.24 -2.56 0.11
CA ASN A 317 -15.30 -3.07 -1.26
C ASN A 317 -16.69 -3.66 -1.56
N THR A 318 -16.89 -4.18 -2.77
CA THR A 318 -18.16 -4.80 -3.19
C THR A 318 -18.51 -6.05 -2.37
N ASP A 319 -17.50 -6.69 -1.75
CA ASP A 319 -17.64 -7.91 -0.97
C ASP A 319 -17.84 -7.62 0.54
N GLY A 320 -17.83 -6.35 0.94
CA GLY A 320 -18.01 -5.91 2.33
C GLY A 320 -16.73 -5.87 3.17
N GLU A 321 -15.55 -6.10 2.59
CA GLU A 321 -14.27 -5.95 3.30
C GLU A 321 -13.95 -4.47 3.50
N PHE A 322 -13.54 -4.11 4.72
CA PHE A 322 -13.16 -2.74 5.06
C PHE A 322 -11.84 -2.32 4.42
N VAL A 323 -11.82 -1.11 3.87
CA VAL A 323 -10.64 -0.51 3.26
C VAL A 323 -10.31 0.82 3.93
N GLY A 324 -9.07 0.94 4.41
CA GLY A 324 -8.58 2.15 5.07
C GLY A 324 -9.23 2.42 6.44
N ALA A 325 -8.96 3.63 6.95
CA ALA A 325 -9.43 4.07 8.26
C ALA A 325 -10.90 4.55 8.22
N SER A 326 -11.59 4.45 9.36
CA SER A 326 -12.93 4.99 9.52
C SER A 326 -12.88 6.51 9.78
N ALA A 327 -13.76 7.24 9.11
CA ALA A 327 -14.01 8.66 9.37
C ALA A 327 -14.99 8.81 10.53
N ARG A 328 -14.74 9.81 11.38
CA ARG A 328 -15.60 10.11 12.53
C ARG A 328 -16.48 11.31 12.20
N LEU A 329 -17.80 11.09 12.13
CA LEU A 329 -18.79 12.13 11.96
C LEU A 329 -19.44 12.38 13.33
N THR A 330 -19.07 13.48 13.99
CA THR A 330 -19.63 13.84 15.30
C THR A 330 -20.88 14.69 15.12
N LEU A 331 -22.01 14.22 15.62
CA LEU A 331 -23.30 14.90 15.53
C LEU A 331 -23.69 15.40 16.91
N ASN A 332 -24.03 16.68 17.02
CA ASN A 332 -24.67 17.24 18.19
C ASN A 332 -26.11 17.60 17.85
N ILE A 333 -27.05 16.98 18.56
CA ILE A 333 -28.45 16.97 18.19
C ILE A 333 -29.24 17.77 19.21
N THR A 334 -29.84 18.85 18.75
CA THR A 334 -30.71 19.73 19.53
C THR A 334 -32.06 19.81 18.84
N ILE A 335 -32.91 18.81 19.09
CA ILE A 335 -34.29 18.81 18.60
C ILE A 335 -35.20 19.25 19.73
N PHE A 336 -36.02 20.25 19.43
CA PHE A 336 -37.14 20.64 20.27
C PHE A 336 -38.39 19.90 19.79
N ASP A 337 -39.12 19.26 20.70
CA ASP A 337 -40.40 18.65 20.36
C ASP A 337 -41.38 19.76 19.94
N SER A 338 -41.85 19.72 18.69
CA SER A 338 -42.82 20.69 18.15
C SER A 338 -44.08 20.76 18.99
N ARG A 339 -44.47 19.65 19.66
CA ARG A 339 -45.61 19.64 20.58
C ARG A 339 -45.36 20.55 21.78
N VAL A 340 -44.16 20.53 22.36
CA VAL A 340 -43.79 21.39 23.48
C VAL A 340 -43.82 22.86 23.06
N THR A 341 -43.40 23.19 21.85
CA THR A 341 -43.53 24.54 21.29
C THR A 341 -45.00 24.97 21.18
N TRP A 342 -45.89 24.10 20.68
CA TRP A 342 -47.32 24.41 20.60
C TRP A 342 -47.99 24.52 21.98
N PHE A 343 -47.62 23.67 22.93
CA PHE A 343 -48.12 23.77 24.30
C PHE A 343 -47.67 25.07 24.99
N THR A 344 -46.41 25.45 24.85
CA THR A 344 -45.90 26.70 25.44
C THR A 344 -46.52 27.94 24.80
N VAL A 345 -46.66 27.96 23.48
CA VAL A 345 -47.36 29.05 22.77
C VAL A 345 -48.83 29.11 23.16
N GLY A 346 -49.53 27.96 23.20
CA GLY A 346 -50.92 27.88 23.62
C GLY A 346 -51.13 28.35 25.07
N ALA A 347 -50.26 27.94 25.98
CA ALA A 347 -50.29 28.39 27.38
C ALA A 347 -50.01 29.90 27.51
N ALA A 348 -49.06 30.43 26.73
CA ALA A 348 -48.77 31.86 26.71
C ALA A 348 -49.98 32.69 26.21
N ILE A 349 -50.65 32.22 25.15
CA ILE A 349 -51.88 32.86 24.64
C ILE A 349 -52.98 32.83 25.70
N LEU A 350 -53.19 31.67 26.37
CA LEU A 350 -54.17 31.55 27.45
C LEU A 350 -53.90 32.50 28.61
N LEU A 351 -52.64 32.62 29.05
CA LEU A 351 -52.25 33.57 30.08
C LEU A 351 -52.51 35.02 29.66
N PHE A 352 -52.25 35.35 28.39
CA PHE A 352 -52.50 36.69 27.87
C PHE A 352 -54.00 37.04 27.87
N VAL A 353 -54.86 36.10 27.45
CA VAL A 353 -56.32 36.26 27.50
C VAL A 353 -56.82 36.38 28.95
N ALA A 354 -56.27 35.58 29.87
CA ALA A 354 -56.59 35.66 31.30
C ALA A 354 -56.21 37.02 31.90
N ALA A 355 -55.05 37.57 31.53
CA ALA A 355 -54.61 38.88 32.00
C ALA A 355 -55.51 40.02 31.46
N ILE A 356 -55.89 39.98 30.17
CA ILE A 356 -56.82 40.94 29.57
C ILE A 356 -58.18 40.87 30.25
N THR A 357 -58.73 39.67 30.43
CA THR A 357 -60.04 39.48 31.07
C THR A 357 -60.03 39.92 32.54
N GLN A 358 -58.96 39.65 33.30
CA GLN A 358 -58.80 40.20 34.65
C GLN A 358 -58.74 41.73 34.65
N THR A 359 -58.04 42.33 33.69
CA THR A 359 -57.90 43.79 33.59
C THR A 359 -59.25 44.45 33.30
N ILE A 360 -60.02 43.93 32.32
CA ILE A 360 -61.36 44.41 32.00
C ILE A 360 -62.31 44.23 33.20
N ARG A 361 -62.25 43.08 33.88
CA ARG A 361 -63.09 42.80 35.06
C ARG A 361 -62.77 43.73 36.23
N ARG A 362 -61.48 44.08 36.43
CA ARG A 362 -61.03 45.04 37.43
C ARG A 362 -61.52 46.46 37.14
N ILE A 363 -61.45 46.89 35.87
CA ILE A 363 -61.96 48.21 35.43
C ILE A 363 -63.48 48.29 35.57
N ARG A 364 -64.22 47.21 35.28
CA ARG A 364 -65.68 47.16 35.47
C ARG A 364 -66.11 47.18 36.93
N LYS A 365 -65.37 46.53 37.84
CA LYS A 365 -65.65 46.57 39.29
C LYS A 365 -65.40 47.95 39.89
N GLY A 366 -64.38 48.68 39.44
CA GLY A 366 -64.14 50.07 39.85
C GLY A 366 -65.18 51.09 39.38
N ARG A 367 -66.10 50.70 38.48
CA ARG A 367 -67.21 51.56 38.01
C ARG A 367 -68.50 51.41 38.80
N HIS A 368 -68.57 50.50 39.77
CA HIS A 368 -69.75 50.28 40.62
C HIS A 368 -69.60 50.83 42.06
N GLU A 369 -68.49 51.49 42.39
CA GLU A 369 -68.31 52.18 43.69
C GLU A 369 -68.59 53.70 43.63
N ASN A 370 -68.96 54.25 42.46
CA ASN A 370 -69.39 55.64 42.29
C ASN A 370 -70.80 55.72 41.69
N LYS A 371 -71.80 55.18 42.39
CA LYS A 371 -73.20 55.56 42.19
C LYS A 371 -73.94 55.61 43.51
#